data_AF-A0A139TV96-F1
#
_entry.id   AF-A0A139TV96-F1
#
_cell.length_a   1.000
_cell.length_b   1.000
_cell.length_c   1.000
_cell.angle_alpha   90.00
_cell.angle_beta   90.00
_cell.angle_gamma   90.00
#
_symmetry.space_group_name_H-M   'P 1'
#
loop_
_entity.id
_entity.type
_entity.pdbx_description
1 polymer ?
#
loop_
_entity_poly.entity_id
_entity_poly.type
_entity_poly.pdbx_seq_one_letter_code
_entity_poly.pdbx_strand_id
1 'polypeptide(L)'
;MIAAEERRNENFFYKSFLFLRERLCTFRTGYGCGCSFSAYLLDFPALLPETCFMYVSTLETTPGQSIEKVLGHVTGNAVKARHVGSDIMASLKTLVGGEITQYSQLMNDTRALAIERMQENAQAMGANAVIGLRFASSEIGQGLSELLAYGTAVVLRPEP
;
A
#
# COMPACT_ATOMS: atom_id res chain seq x y z
N MET A 1 -3.21 -32.96 1.29
CA MET A 1 -4.09 -31.86 1.75
C MET A 1 -3.20 -30.68 2.10
N ILE A 2 -3.22 -29.72 1.18
CA ILE A 2 -2.76 -28.32 1.19
C ILE A 2 -1.99 -27.86 2.45
N ALA A 3 -0.68 -27.73 2.31
CA ALA A 3 0.16 -26.68 2.92
C ALA A 3 1.62 -26.90 2.48
N ALA A 4 1.88 -26.73 1.19
CA ALA A 4 3.21 -26.42 0.70
C ALA A 4 3.20 -24.95 0.30
N GLU A 5 4.34 -24.28 0.49
CA GLU A 5 4.67 -22.95 -0.03
C GLU A 5 4.30 -21.72 0.83
N GLU A 6 4.87 -21.60 2.04
CA GLU A 6 5.03 -20.27 2.67
C GLU A 6 6.35 -20.17 3.45
N ARG A 7 7.46 -20.07 2.70
CA ARG A 7 8.75 -19.54 3.20
C ARG A 7 9.41 -18.65 2.16
N ARG A 8 9.07 -17.37 2.16
CA ARG A 8 9.88 -16.23 1.70
C ARG A 8 9.44 -14.99 2.51
N ASN A 9 9.77 -14.95 3.79
CA ASN A 9 10.92 -14.21 4.35
C ASN A 9 11.05 -12.77 3.80
N GLU A 10 10.68 -11.84 4.67
CA GLU A 10 10.45 -10.40 4.52
C GLU A 10 11.73 -9.55 4.37
N ASN A 11 12.66 -9.94 3.50
CA ASN A 11 13.93 -9.23 3.35
C ASN A 11 14.32 -8.88 1.90
N PHE A 12 13.39 -9.00 0.95
CA PHE A 12 13.68 -8.76 -0.46
C PHE A 12 13.34 -7.33 -0.94
N PHE A 13 12.36 -6.66 -0.33
CA PHE A 13 11.88 -5.37 -0.86
C PHE A 13 12.81 -4.19 -0.55
N TYR A 14 13.51 -4.19 0.59
CA TYR A 14 14.43 -3.12 0.96
C TYR A 14 15.86 -3.28 0.40
N LYS A 15 16.27 -4.49 -0.02
CA LYS A 15 17.63 -4.74 -0.52
C LYS A 15 17.81 -4.56 -2.02
N SER A 16 16.73 -4.48 -2.81
CA SER A 16 16.84 -4.09 -4.23
C SER A 16 17.05 -2.60 -4.45
N PHE A 17 16.82 -1.75 -3.43
CA PHE A 17 16.89 -0.30 -3.58
C PHE A 17 18.33 0.29 -3.64
N LEU A 18 19.36 -0.54 -3.43
CA LEU A 18 20.77 -0.13 -3.54
C LEU A 18 21.56 -0.86 -4.64
N PHE A 19 20.94 -1.81 -5.38
CA PHE A 19 21.66 -2.65 -6.35
C PHE A 19 21.05 -2.68 -7.76
N LEU A 20 20.06 -1.84 -8.05
CA LEU A 20 19.44 -1.74 -9.38
C LEU A 20 19.57 -0.33 -10.00
N ARG A 21 20.67 0.36 -9.69
CA ARG A 21 20.98 1.70 -10.26
C ARG A 21 21.44 1.68 -11.72
N GLU A 22 21.40 0.53 -12.44
CA GLU A 22 21.97 0.45 -13.79
C GLU A 22 21.24 -0.39 -14.86
N ARG A 23 20.06 -1.00 -14.64
CA ARG A 23 19.57 -1.98 -15.66
C ARG A 23 18.08 -2.07 -16.06
N LEU A 24 17.20 -1.15 -15.71
CA LEU A 24 15.80 -1.24 -16.19
C LEU A 24 15.28 0.09 -16.75
N CYS A 25 15.87 0.51 -17.86
CA CYS A 25 15.33 1.55 -18.75
C CYS A 25 14.77 0.96 -20.06
N THR A 26 14.45 -0.34 -20.10
CA THR A 26 14.01 -1.03 -21.33
C THR A 26 12.81 -1.95 -21.12
N PHE A 27 11.77 -1.48 -20.41
CA PHE A 27 10.44 -2.08 -20.51
C PHE A 27 9.42 -1.02 -20.91
N ARG A 28 9.05 -1.07 -22.19
CA ARG A 28 8.21 -0.12 -22.91
C ARG A 28 6.77 -0.63 -22.87
N THR A 29 5.92 -0.07 -22.02
CA THR A 29 4.47 -0.29 -22.07
C THR A 29 3.72 1.04 -22.17
N GLY A 30 3.24 1.34 -23.37
CA GLY A 30 1.85 1.73 -23.62
C GLY A 30 1.29 3.08 -23.14
N TYR A 31 2.01 3.89 -22.36
CA TYR A 31 1.57 5.26 -22.03
C TYR A 31 2.65 6.24 -22.49
N GLY A 32 2.24 7.21 -23.30
CA GLY A 32 3.13 8.08 -24.06
C GLY A 32 4.13 8.82 -23.20
N CYS A 33 5.39 8.39 -23.24
CA CYS A 33 6.53 9.17 -22.81
C CYS A 33 7.44 9.35 -24.02
N GLY A 34 7.16 10.39 -24.80
CA GLY A 34 7.98 10.77 -25.95
C GLY A 34 9.25 11.46 -25.47
N CYS A 35 10.37 10.73 -25.46
CA CYS A 35 11.70 11.33 -25.35
C CYS A 35 12.13 11.81 -26.74
N SER A 36 11.85 13.07 -27.07
CA SER A 36 12.62 13.78 -28.09
C SER A 36 13.74 14.53 -27.40
N PHE A 37 14.94 13.98 -27.50
CA PHE A 37 16.18 14.54 -26.96
C PHE A 37 16.63 15.69 -27.87
N SER A 38 16.46 16.93 -27.42
CA SER A 38 17.24 18.06 -27.92
C SER A 38 17.70 18.88 -26.71
N ALA A 39 18.88 18.53 -26.24
CA ALA A 39 19.60 19.26 -25.21
C ALA A 39 20.00 20.63 -25.76
N TYR A 40 19.64 21.72 -25.09
CA TYR A 40 20.52 22.89 -24.90
C TYR A 40 19.95 23.81 -23.80
N LEU A 41 20.79 24.04 -22.80
CA LEU A 41 20.88 25.19 -21.88
C LEU A 41 19.80 25.43 -20.81
N LEU A 42 20.26 25.27 -19.55
CA LEU A 42 19.97 26.07 -18.36
C LEU A 42 18.49 26.37 -18.09
N ASP A 43 17.80 25.37 -17.60
CA ASP A 43 16.84 25.57 -16.54
C ASP A 43 16.85 24.32 -15.66
N PHE A 44 16.93 24.49 -14.34
CA PHE A 44 16.93 23.39 -13.38
C PHE A 44 15.55 23.38 -12.70
N PRO A 45 14.44 22.97 -13.37
CA PRO A 45 13.21 22.75 -12.65
C PRO A 45 13.25 21.33 -12.09
N ALA A 46 13.17 21.23 -10.76
CA ALA A 46 12.45 20.21 -10.01
C ALA A 46 12.13 18.90 -10.75
N LEU A 47 13.16 18.13 -11.14
CA LEU A 47 12.98 16.73 -11.56
C LEU A 47 13.19 15.86 -10.34
N LEU A 48 12.30 16.00 -9.35
CA LEU A 48 12.06 14.87 -8.48
C LEU A 48 11.53 13.79 -9.42
N PRO A 49 12.16 12.60 -9.49
CA PRO A 49 11.60 11.52 -10.28
C PRO A 49 10.15 11.40 -9.84
N GLU A 50 9.21 11.36 -10.80
CA GLU A 50 7.81 11.02 -10.55
C GLU A 50 7.83 9.63 -9.90
N THR A 51 8.04 9.60 -8.59
CA THR A 51 7.96 8.39 -7.81
C THR A 51 6.54 7.95 -8.03
N CYS A 52 6.38 6.76 -8.58
CA CYS A 52 5.10 6.06 -8.66
C CYS A 52 4.65 5.70 -7.23
N PHE A 53 4.52 6.72 -6.39
CA PHE A 53 4.09 6.68 -5.03
C PHE A 53 2.62 7.07 -5.07
N MET A 54 1.76 6.09 -4.86
CA MET A 54 0.34 6.33 -4.69
C MET A 54 0.15 7.11 -3.38
N TYR A 55 -0.29 8.37 -3.48
CA TYR A 55 -0.63 9.15 -2.29
C TYR A 55 -1.89 8.55 -1.64
N VAL A 56 -1.82 8.24 -0.33
CA VAL A 56 -2.97 7.70 0.41
C VAL A 56 -3.23 8.57 1.62
N SER A 57 -4.47 9.04 1.77
CA SER A 57 -4.87 9.91 2.87
C SER A 57 -6.23 9.52 3.44
N THR A 58 -6.40 9.78 4.73
CA THR A 58 -7.69 9.68 5.41
C THR A 58 -8.55 10.93 5.19
N LEU A 59 -7.98 12.03 4.69
CA LEU A 59 -8.73 13.25 4.37
C LEU A 59 -9.57 13.04 3.09
N GLU A 60 -10.69 13.76 3.00
CA GLU A 60 -11.53 13.80 1.79
C GLU A 60 -11.00 14.79 0.74
N THR A 61 -10.14 15.72 1.14
CA THR A 61 -9.48 16.67 0.24
C THR A 61 -8.03 16.87 0.70
N THR A 62 -7.13 17.08 -0.26
CA THR A 62 -5.69 17.29 0.02
C THR A 62 -5.35 18.76 -0.16
N PRO A 63 -4.92 19.49 0.88
CA PRO A 63 -4.55 20.90 0.75
C PRO A 63 -3.43 21.11 -0.28
N GLY A 64 -3.56 22.14 -1.13
CA GLY A 64 -2.60 22.45 -2.20
C GLY A 64 -2.66 21.52 -3.41
N GLN A 65 -3.62 20.59 -3.44
CA GLN A 65 -3.93 19.74 -4.59
C GLN A 65 -5.43 19.72 -4.85
N SER A 66 -5.81 19.84 -6.12
CA SER A 66 -7.19 19.73 -6.57
C SER A 66 -7.47 18.34 -7.16
N ILE A 67 -8.69 17.85 -6.98
CA ILE A 67 -9.16 16.59 -7.57
C ILE A 67 -9.54 16.85 -9.02
N GLU A 68 -8.76 16.34 -9.96
CA GLU A 68 -9.05 16.43 -11.40
C GLU A 68 -10.12 15.44 -11.82
N LYS A 69 -10.04 14.20 -11.31
CA LYS A 69 -10.97 13.12 -11.67
C LYS A 69 -11.19 12.17 -10.50
N VAL A 70 -12.45 11.79 -10.29
CA VAL A 70 -12.83 10.69 -9.40
C VAL A 70 -12.99 9.43 -10.25
N LEU A 71 -12.25 8.38 -9.91
CA LEU A 71 -12.26 7.11 -10.65
C LEU A 71 -13.25 6.11 -10.04
N GLY A 72 -13.47 6.19 -8.73
CA GLY A 72 -14.47 5.38 -8.03
C GLY A 72 -13.94 4.79 -6.73
N HIS A 73 -14.70 3.84 -6.19
CA HIS A 73 -14.38 3.15 -4.96
C HIS A 73 -13.30 2.07 -5.18
N VAL A 74 -12.35 1.98 -4.25
CA VAL A 74 -11.32 0.93 -4.22
C VAL A 74 -11.31 0.22 -2.88
N THR A 75 -10.97 -1.07 -2.93
CA THR A 75 -10.90 -1.94 -1.76
C THR A 75 -9.67 -2.84 -1.82
N GLY A 76 -9.18 -3.20 -0.63
CA GLY A 76 -8.18 -4.24 -0.42
C GLY A 76 -8.47 -4.99 0.87
N ASN A 77 -8.67 -6.29 0.77
CA ASN A 77 -8.94 -7.15 1.91
C ASN A 77 -7.70 -7.98 2.27
N ALA A 78 -7.49 -8.21 3.57
CA ALA A 78 -6.46 -9.10 4.08
C ALA A 78 -7.05 -9.94 5.20
N VAL A 79 -6.91 -11.26 5.12
CA VAL A 79 -7.36 -12.20 6.14
C VAL A 79 -6.14 -12.87 6.74
N LYS A 80 -6.00 -12.83 8.07
CA LYS A 80 -4.96 -13.56 8.78
C LYS A 80 -5.54 -14.40 9.91
N ALA A 81 -4.99 -15.60 10.05
CA ALA A 81 -5.29 -16.48 11.17
C ALA A 81 -4.54 -16.01 12.43
N ARG A 82 -5.28 -15.85 13.52
CA ARG A 82 -4.73 -15.74 14.87
C ARG A 82 -4.25 -17.14 15.26
N HIS A 83 -3.00 -17.26 15.63
CA HIS A 83 -2.46 -18.55 16.08
C HIS A 83 -3.00 -18.84 17.48
N VAL A 84 -3.63 -20.01 17.67
CA VAL A 84 -4.22 -20.46 18.95
C VAL A 84 -3.21 -20.44 20.12
N GLY A 85 -1.92 -20.62 19.85
CA GLY A 85 -0.86 -20.50 20.87
C GLY A 85 -0.67 -19.07 21.39
N SER A 86 -0.92 -18.06 20.57
CA SER A 86 -0.94 -16.66 20.99
C SER A 86 -2.14 -16.35 21.87
N ASP A 87 -3.29 -17.04 21.72
CA ASP A 87 -4.48 -16.84 22.57
C ASP A 87 -4.24 -17.30 24.02
N ILE A 88 -3.48 -18.40 24.21
CA ILE A 88 -3.14 -18.90 25.56
C ILE A 88 -2.13 -17.97 26.25
N MET A 89 -1.10 -17.51 25.54
CA MET A 89 -0.13 -16.54 26.08
C MET A 89 -0.78 -15.15 26.29
N ALA A 90 -1.72 -14.78 25.42
CA ALA A 90 -2.52 -13.57 25.54
C ALA A 90 -3.37 -13.59 26.80
N SER A 91 -4.12 -14.67 27.05
CA SER A 91 -4.96 -14.79 28.25
C SER A 91 -4.15 -14.66 29.55
N LEU A 92 -2.93 -15.21 29.61
CA LEU A 92 -2.00 -14.99 30.72
C LEU A 92 -1.48 -13.53 30.81
N LYS A 93 -1.16 -12.90 29.68
CA LYS A 93 -0.72 -11.49 29.63
C LYS A 93 -1.85 -10.49 29.94
N THR A 94 -3.09 -10.80 29.60
CA THR A 94 -4.26 -9.98 29.90
C THR A 94 -4.52 -9.92 31.41
N LEU A 95 -4.25 -11.02 32.13
CA LEU A 95 -4.33 -11.04 33.60
C LEU A 95 -3.27 -10.14 34.28
N VAL A 96 -2.12 -9.95 33.63
CA VAL A 96 -1.01 -9.09 34.11
C VAL A 96 -1.08 -7.67 33.50
N GLY A 97 -2.01 -7.42 32.57
CA GLY A 97 -2.31 -6.08 32.05
C GLY A 97 -1.29 -5.51 31.05
N GLY A 98 -0.79 -6.31 30.10
CA GLY A 98 0.17 -5.87 29.08
C GLY A 98 -0.32 -5.96 27.63
N GLU A 99 0.32 -5.20 26.72
CA GLU A 99 0.13 -5.34 25.27
C GLU A 99 0.65 -6.70 24.78
N ILE A 100 -0.08 -7.32 23.86
CA ILE A 100 0.35 -8.57 23.24
C ILE A 100 1.05 -8.23 21.92
N THR A 101 2.35 -7.97 21.99
CA THR A 101 3.20 -7.51 20.87
C THR A 101 3.01 -8.34 19.58
N GLN A 102 2.80 -9.66 19.71
CA GLN A 102 2.57 -10.54 18.56
C GLN A 102 1.26 -10.22 17.82
N TYR A 103 0.18 -9.85 18.52
CA TYR A 103 -1.06 -9.42 17.87
C TYR A 103 -0.89 -8.06 17.21
N SER A 104 -0.18 -7.14 17.85
CA SER A 104 0.10 -5.82 17.28
C SER A 104 0.90 -5.93 15.98
N GLN A 105 1.92 -6.79 15.96
CA GLN A 105 2.68 -7.11 14.75
C GLN A 105 1.78 -7.71 13.67
N LEU A 106 0.99 -8.74 14.01
CA LEU A 106 0.04 -9.36 13.08
C LEU A 106 -0.92 -8.33 12.46
N MET A 107 -1.46 -7.42 13.26
CA MET A 107 -2.37 -6.37 12.80
C MET A 107 -1.66 -5.34 11.91
N ASN A 108 -0.40 -5.01 12.19
CA ASN A 108 0.39 -4.11 11.36
C ASN A 108 0.64 -4.72 9.97
N ASP A 109 1.05 -5.98 9.91
CA ASP A 109 1.29 -6.67 8.65
C ASP A 109 0.00 -6.85 7.84
N THR A 110 -1.11 -7.15 8.54
CA THR A 110 -2.43 -7.27 7.90
C THR A 110 -2.87 -5.92 7.31
N ARG A 111 -2.60 -4.82 8.01
CA ARG A 111 -2.89 -3.46 7.52
C ARG A 111 -2.04 -3.10 6.31
N ALA A 112 -0.75 -3.40 6.33
CA ALA A 112 0.15 -3.17 5.21
C ALA A 112 -0.35 -3.90 3.95
N LEU A 113 -0.68 -5.19 4.08
CA LEU A 113 -1.20 -6.00 2.97
C LEU A 113 -2.55 -5.49 2.44
N ALA A 114 -3.46 -5.07 3.31
CA ALA A 114 -4.74 -4.51 2.91
C ALA A 114 -4.57 -3.20 2.12
N ILE A 115 -3.66 -2.32 2.56
CA ILE A 115 -3.33 -1.07 1.86
C ILE A 115 -2.70 -1.39 0.51
N GLU A 116 -1.74 -2.30 0.44
CA GLU A 116 -1.07 -2.70 -0.80
C GLU A 116 -2.09 -3.16 -1.86
N ARG A 117 -2.98 -4.08 -1.50
CA ARG A 117 -4.04 -4.58 -2.39
C ARG A 117 -5.00 -3.46 -2.85
N MET A 118 -5.32 -2.53 -1.96
CA MET A 118 -6.14 -1.36 -2.30
C MET A 118 -5.41 -0.43 -3.28
N GLN A 119 -4.10 -0.23 -3.10
CA GLN A 119 -3.27 0.56 -4.00
C GLN A 119 -3.15 -0.11 -5.38
N GLU A 120 -2.94 -1.42 -5.45
CA GLU A 120 -2.94 -2.18 -6.71
C GLU A 120 -4.26 -1.99 -7.48
N ASN A 121 -5.39 -2.04 -6.78
CA ASN A 121 -6.72 -1.79 -7.35
C ASN A 121 -6.84 -0.35 -7.89
N ALA A 122 -6.41 0.65 -7.10
CA ALA A 122 -6.38 2.04 -7.55
C ALA A 122 -5.45 2.27 -8.74
N GLN A 123 -4.31 1.57 -8.78
CA GLN A 123 -3.33 1.68 -9.87
C GLN A 123 -3.88 1.10 -11.17
N ALA A 124 -4.61 -0.02 -11.08
CA ALA A 124 -5.31 -0.61 -12.23
C ALA A 124 -6.36 0.34 -12.83
N MET A 125 -6.90 1.27 -12.04
CA MET A 125 -7.83 2.31 -12.49
C MET A 125 -7.14 3.56 -13.06
N GLY A 126 -5.81 3.66 -12.97
CA GLY A 126 -5.03 4.83 -13.36
C GLY A 126 -5.07 5.96 -12.33
N ALA A 127 -5.35 5.65 -11.06
CA ALA A 127 -5.29 6.63 -9.97
C ALA A 127 -3.84 6.99 -9.63
N ASN A 128 -3.61 8.23 -9.19
CA ASN A 128 -2.36 8.62 -8.54
C ASN A 128 -2.53 8.81 -7.02
N ALA A 129 -3.78 8.75 -6.53
CA ALA A 129 -4.10 8.89 -5.12
C ALA A 129 -5.35 8.12 -4.70
N VAL A 130 -5.40 7.77 -3.41
CA VAL A 130 -6.58 7.29 -2.70
C VAL A 130 -6.87 8.22 -1.53
N ILE A 131 -8.04 8.84 -1.53
CA ILE A 131 -8.53 9.73 -0.47
C ILE A 131 -9.64 9.05 0.33
N GLY A 132 -9.93 9.59 1.51
CA GLY A 132 -10.97 9.05 2.39
C GLY A 132 -10.67 7.61 2.84
N LEU A 133 -9.39 7.25 3.02
CA LEU A 133 -9.00 5.91 3.49
C LEU A 133 -9.70 5.60 4.83
N ARG A 134 -10.34 4.44 4.90
CA ARG A 134 -10.92 3.87 6.12
C ARG A 134 -10.58 2.39 6.21
N PHE A 135 -10.67 1.86 7.43
CA PHE A 135 -10.53 0.45 7.72
C PHE A 135 -11.83 -0.10 8.32
N ALA A 136 -12.21 -1.30 7.90
CA ALA A 136 -13.20 -2.13 8.59
C ALA A 136 -12.53 -3.44 8.99
N SER A 137 -12.84 -3.94 10.17
CA SER A 137 -12.36 -5.23 10.66
C SER A 137 -13.55 -6.12 10.98
N SER A 138 -13.46 -7.41 10.66
CA SER A 138 -14.53 -8.37 10.91
C SER A 138 -13.95 -9.74 11.22
N GLU A 139 -14.65 -10.51 12.05
CA GLU A 139 -14.30 -11.91 12.32
C GLU A 139 -15.14 -12.79 11.39
N ILE A 140 -14.48 -13.45 10.44
CA ILE A 140 -15.16 -14.32 9.45
C ILE A 140 -15.41 -15.72 10.05
N GLY A 141 -14.62 -16.13 11.04
CA GLY A 141 -14.74 -17.41 11.71
C GLY A 141 -13.79 -17.52 12.91
N GLN A 142 -13.86 -18.64 13.63
CA GLN A 142 -13.06 -18.83 14.85
C GLN A 142 -11.57 -18.62 14.59
N GLY A 143 -11.00 -17.57 15.18
CA GLY A 143 -9.58 -17.24 15.06
C GLY A 143 -9.18 -16.63 13.72
N LEU A 144 -10.12 -16.26 12.84
CA LEU A 144 -9.84 -15.60 11.57
C LEU A 144 -10.28 -14.13 11.61
N SER A 145 -9.32 -13.22 11.48
CA SER A 145 -9.59 -11.78 11.40
C SER A 145 -9.42 -11.31 9.95
N GLU A 146 -10.45 -10.68 9.42
CA GLU A 146 -10.38 -9.88 8.19
C GLU A 146 -10.16 -8.41 8.52
N LEU A 147 -9.33 -7.77 7.70
CA LEU A 147 -9.19 -6.33 7.63
C LEU A 147 -9.43 -5.88 6.19
N LEU A 148 -10.38 -4.97 6.02
CA LEU A 148 -10.72 -4.31 4.77
C LEU A 148 -10.21 -2.87 4.81
N ALA A 149 -9.33 -2.51 3.88
CA ALA A 149 -8.99 -1.13 3.57
C ALA A 149 -9.85 -0.66 2.39
N TYR A 150 -10.41 0.54 2.49
CA TYR A 150 -11.22 1.09 1.41
C TYR A 150 -11.15 2.62 1.35
N GLY A 151 -11.43 3.17 0.17
CA GLY A 151 -11.42 4.61 -0.07
C GLY A 151 -11.90 4.95 -1.47
N THR A 152 -11.55 6.15 -1.92
CA THR A 152 -11.89 6.66 -3.26
C THR A 152 -10.62 6.92 -4.06
N ALA A 153 -10.49 6.24 -5.21
CA ALA A 153 -9.43 6.46 -6.17
C ALA A 153 -9.67 7.76 -6.95
N VAL A 154 -8.65 8.61 -6.98
CA VAL A 154 -8.70 9.92 -7.63
C VAL A 154 -7.42 10.24 -8.39
N VAL A 155 -7.51 11.22 -9.28
CA VAL A 155 -6.37 11.89 -9.90
C VAL A 155 -6.24 13.28 -9.28
N LEU A 156 -5.15 13.50 -8.53
CA LEU A 156 -4.80 14.80 -7.95
C LEU A 156 -3.87 15.58 -8.87
N ARG A 157 -4.04 16.89 -8.89
CA ARG A 157 -3.18 17.87 -9.56
C ARG A 157 -2.78 18.97 -8.58
N PRO A 158 -1.52 19.44 -8.56
CA PRO A 158 -1.16 20.62 -7.76
C PRO A 158 -2.01 21.83 -8.15
N GLU A 159 -2.44 22.60 -7.15
CA GLU A 159 -3.11 23.89 -7.40
C GLU A 159 -2.10 24.92 -7.94
N PRO A 160 -2.49 25.78 -8.91
CA PRO A 160 -1.62 26.78 -9.51
C PRO A 160 -1.32 27.97 -8.59
#